data_AF-A0A840MY63-F1
#
_entry.id   AF-A0A840MY63-F1
#
_cell.length_a   1.000
_cell.length_b   1.000
_cell.length_c   1.000
_cell.angle_alpha   90.00
_cell.angle_beta   90.00
_cell.angle_gamma   90.00
#
_symmetry.space_group_name_H-M   'P 1'
#
loop_
_entity.id
_entity.type
_entity.pdbx_description
1 polymer ?
#
loop_
_entity_poly.entity_id
_entity_poly.type
_entity_poly.pdbx_seq_one_letter_code
_entity_poly.pdbx_strand_id
1 'polypeptide(L)'
;MSYRENYKLIDFSQEIVIPQKVRPQPKRSHLPCPRIASDHMEPVQSQLDGKMYESKSALRATYRAAGVIEVGNDPARLRPRKKKPIDDKAIADTVDKAVAKFNRGERVSR
;
A
#
# COMPACT_ATOMS: atom_id res chain seq x y z
N MET A 1 -24.86 -19.39 -21.13
CA MET A 1 -24.30 -18.09 -21.59
C MET A 1 -25.01 -16.93 -20.87
N SER A 2 -25.09 -16.93 -19.54
CA SER A 2 -25.89 -15.95 -18.77
C SER A 2 -25.22 -14.57 -18.62
N TYR A 3 -23.89 -14.51 -18.66
CA TYR A 3 -23.12 -13.26 -18.50
C TYR A 3 -23.39 -12.21 -19.60
N ARG A 4 -23.60 -12.62 -20.86
CA ARG A 4 -23.85 -11.69 -21.99
C ARG A 4 -25.20 -10.97 -21.89
N GLU A 5 -26.19 -11.59 -21.27
CA GLU A 5 -27.52 -11.01 -21.09
C GLU A 5 -27.48 -9.85 -20.09
N ASN A 6 -26.66 -9.96 -19.05
CA ASN A 6 -26.48 -8.92 -18.05
C ASN A 6 -25.91 -7.61 -18.62
N TYR A 7 -25.02 -7.68 -19.64
CA TYR A 7 -24.49 -6.46 -20.28
C TYR A 7 -25.55 -5.66 -21.03
N LYS A 8 -26.61 -6.30 -21.51
CA LYS A 8 -27.69 -5.61 -22.22
C LYS A 8 -28.58 -4.80 -21.28
N LEU A 9 -28.51 -5.07 -19.97
CA LEU A 9 -29.26 -4.35 -18.94
C LEU A 9 -28.55 -3.08 -18.45
N ILE A 10 -27.29 -2.87 -18.85
CA ILE A 10 -26.52 -1.69 -18.44
C ILE A 10 -26.72 -0.60 -19.49
N ASP A 11 -27.23 0.55 -19.06
CA ASP A 11 -27.31 1.75 -19.89
C ASP A 11 -25.93 2.44 -19.92
N PHE A 12 -25.13 2.15 -20.95
CA PHE A 12 -23.81 2.74 -21.14
C PHE A 12 -23.84 4.20 -21.64
N SER A 13 -25.03 4.77 -21.90
CA SER A 13 -25.15 6.19 -22.23
C SER A 13 -25.04 7.09 -20.99
N GLN A 14 -25.24 6.54 -19.81
CA GLN A 14 -25.15 7.23 -18.53
C GLN A 14 -23.75 7.08 -17.91
N GLU A 15 -23.29 8.11 -17.22
CA GLU A 15 -22.01 8.07 -16.52
C GLU A 15 -22.09 7.15 -15.30
N ILE A 16 -21.19 6.16 -15.24
CA ILE A 16 -21.11 5.24 -14.10
C ILE A 16 -20.47 5.98 -12.92
N VAL A 17 -21.30 6.51 -12.02
CA VAL A 17 -20.81 7.21 -10.82
C VAL A 17 -20.30 6.18 -9.81
N ILE A 18 -18.97 6.07 -9.70
CA ILE A 18 -18.33 5.27 -8.65
C ILE A 18 -18.46 6.05 -7.33
N PRO A 19 -19.18 5.56 -6.31
CA PRO A 19 -19.33 6.29 -5.06
C PRO A 19 -17.97 6.44 -4.38
N GLN A 20 -17.60 7.66 -4.00
CA GLN A 20 -16.40 7.88 -3.21
C GLN A 20 -16.57 7.21 -1.83
N LYS A 21 -15.60 6.39 -1.44
CA LYS A 21 -15.58 5.78 -0.10
C LYS A 21 -15.34 6.86 0.95
N VAL A 22 -16.40 7.31 1.62
CA VAL A 22 -16.30 8.26 2.75
C VAL A 22 -15.53 7.58 3.88
N ARG A 23 -14.42 8.19 4.31
CA ARG A 23 -13.67 7.71 5.48
C ARG A 23 -14.41 8.21 6.73
N PRO A 24 -14.82 7.33 7.66
CA PRO A 24 -15.40 7.78 8.91
C PRO A 24 -14.37 8.59 9.69
N GLN A 25 -14.81 9.68 10.31
CA GLN A 25 -13.96 10.44 11.22
C GLN A 25 -13.52 9.53 12.38
N PRO A 26 -12.27 9.67 12.88
CA PRO A 26 -11.82 8.89 14.02
C PRO A 26 -12.73 9.18 15.21
N LYS A 27 -13.34 8.13 15.79
CA LYS A 27 -14.15 8.24 17.02
C LYS A 27 -13.25 8.66 18.18
N ARG A 28 -13.20 9.96 18.48
CA ARG A 28 -12.61 10.47 19.71
C ARG A 28 -13.66 10.45 20.81
N SER A 29 -13.28 10.01 22.01
CA SER A 29 -14.13 10.12 23.20
C SER A 29 -14.39 11.58 23.55
N HIS A 30 -15.54 11.88 24.15
CA HIS A 30 -15.85 13.19 24.74
C HIS A 30 -14.96 13.53 25.94
N LEU A 31 -14.28 12.52 26.50
CA LEU A 31 -13.23 12.69 27.50
C LEU A 31 -11.88 12.67 26.78
N PRO A 32 -11.27 13.83 26.49
CA PRO A 32 -9.94 13.87 25.90
C PRO A 32 -8.92 13.48 26.96
N CYS A 33 -8.52 12.21 26.99
CA CYS A 33 -7.31 11.82 27.71
C CYS A 33 -6.09 12.12 26.84
N PRO A 34 -5.08 12.85 27.34
CA PRO A 34 -3.84 13.02 26.60
C PRO A 34 -3.17 11.65 26.47
N ARG A 35 -2.75 11.30 25.24
CA ARG A 35 -1.92 10.13 25.03
C ARG A 35 -0.52 10.43 25.55
N ILE A 36 -0.18 9.89 26.72
CA ILE A 36 1.16 10.00 27.29
C ILE A 36 2.06 8.95 26.64
N ALA A 37 3.15 9.39 26.02
CA ALA A 37 4.19 8.50 25.50
C ALA A 37 5.44 8.67 26.37
N SER A 38 5.70 7.70 27.26
CA SER A 38 6.88 7.75 28.13
C SER A 38 8.17 7.64 27.32
N ASP A 39 9.18 8.43 27.70
CA ASP A 39 10.51 8.37 27.11
C ASP A 39 11.31 7.14 27.57
N HIS A 40 10.91 6.57 28.71
CA HIS A 40 11.56 5.38 29.25
C HIS A 40 11.33 4.15 28.34
N MET A 41 12.37 3.34 28.18
CA MET A 41 12.38 2.02 27.57
C MET A 41 13.20 1.06 28.43
N GLU A 42 12.99 -0.23 28.24
CA GLU A 42 13.89 -1.26 28.79
C GLU A 42 15.32 -0.98 28.32
N PRO A 43 16.37 -1.25 29.13
CA PRO A 43 17.74 -0.93 28.78
C PRO A 43 18.13 -1.55 27.42
N VAL A 44 18.44 -0.70 26.44
CA VAL A 44 18.88 -1.12 25.10
C VAL A 44 20.32 -0.70 24.87
N GLN A 45 21.12 -1.61 24.32
CA GLN A 45 22.46 -1.29 23.86
C GLN A 45 22.44 -0.54 22.53
N SER A 46 23.04 0.64 22.52
CA SER A 46 23.28 1.40 21.30
C SER A 46 24.34 0.70 20.44
N GLN A 47 24.06 0.57 19.15
CA GLN A 47 24.97 -0.06 18.18
C GLN A 47 26.04 0.91 17.67
N LEU A 48 25.90 2.21 17.96
CA LEU A 48 26.87 3.24 17.57
C LEU A 48 28.06 3.29 18.55
N ASP A 49 27.78 3.28 19.86
CA ASP A 49 28.76 3.53 20.93
C ASP A 49 28.83 2.40 21.97
N GLY A 50 28.00 1.36 21.86
CA GLY A 50 27.99 0.20 22.75
C GLY A 50 27.40 0.45 24.15
N LYS A 51 26.91 1.67 24.44
CA LYS A 51 26.38 2.04 25.76
C LYS A 51 24.92 1.61 25.93
N MET A 52 24.53 1.33 27.17
CA MET A 52 23.14 1.03 27.53
C MET A 52 22.37 2.34 27.76
N TYR A 53 21.17 2.44 27.17
CA TYR A 53 20.27 3.58 27.33
C TYR A 53 18.88 3.12 27.77
N GLU A 54 18.31 3.85 28.72
CA GLU A 54 16.91 3.69 29.18
C GLU A 54 15.99 4.80 28.63
N SER A 55 16.58 5.87 28.10
CA SER A 55 15.86 7.00 27.50
C SER A 55 15.90 6.91 25.98
N LYS A 56 14.72 6.89 25.35
CA LYS A 56 14.59 6.90 23.88
C LYS A 56 15.14 8.21 23.30
N SER A 57 14.91 9.34 23.96
CA SER A 57 15.39 10.65 23.51
C SER A 57 16.91 10.75 23.55
N ALA A 58 17.55 10.25 24.61
CA ALA A 58 19.00 10.18 24.73
C ALA A 58 19.62 9.31 23.61
N LEU A 59 19.08 8.11 23.39
CA LEU A 59 19.53 7.22 22.32
C LEU A 59 19.38 7.86 20.93
N ARG A 60 18.28 8.55 20.66
CA ARG A 60 18.09 9.24 19.37
C ARG A 60 19.05 10.41 19.19
N ALA A 61 19.37 11.13 20.26
CA ALA A 61 20.31 12.25 20.20
C ALA A 61 21.70 11.79 19.75
N THR A 62 22.17 10.62 20.23
CA THR A 62 23.48 10.07 19.82
C THR A 62 23.48 9.69 18.34
N TYR A 63 22.43 9.00 17.86
CA TYR A 63 22.31 8.64 16.45
C TYR A 63 22.24 9.86 15.53
N ARG A 64 21.50 10.91 15.91
CA ARG A 64 21.42 12.16 15.14
C ARG A 64 22.77 12.90 15.09
N ALA A 65 23.50 12.94 16.21
CA ALA A 65 24.83 13.54 16.28
C ALA A 65 25.82 12.81 15.36
N ALA A 66 25.66 11.49 15.18
CA ALA A 66 26.44 10.69 14.24
C ALA A 66 25.94 10.74 12.78
N GLY A 67 24.92 11.55 12.47
CA GLY A 67 24.38 11.69 11.12
C GLY A 67 23.48 10.53 10.66
N VAL A 68 23.05 9.64 11.57
CA VAL A 68 22.12 8.55 11.26
C VAL A 68 20.70 9.10 11.10
N ILE A 69 19.97 8.57 10.10
CA ILE A 69 18.58 8.93 9.81
C ILE A 69 17.64 7.89 10.43
N GLU A 70 16.68 8.33 11.26
CA GLU A 70 15.66 7.44 11.84
C GLU A 70 14.69 6.92 10.76
N VAL A 71 14.81 5.61 10.44
CA VAL A 71 14.02 4.93 9.39
C VAL A 71 12.56 4.73 9.84
N GLY A 72 11.76 5.78 9.68
CA GLY A 72 10.35 5.84 10.11
C GLY A 72 9.71 7.17 9.79
N ASN A 73 10.51 8.24 9.86
CA ASN A 73 10.15 9.58 9.43
C ASN A 73 10.66 9.90 8.00
N ASP A 74 10.93 8.88 7.19
CA ASP A 74 11.39 9.08 5.82
C ASP A 74 10.21 9.55 4.95
N PRO A 75 10.24 10.78 4.39
CA PRO A 75 9.19 11.26 3.50
C PRO A 75 9.02 10.38 2.25
N ALA A 76 10.04 9.59 1.88
CA ALA A 76 9.94 8.64 0.77
C ALA A 76 8.93 7.51 1.05
N ARG A 77 8.67 7.15 2.31
CA ARG A 77 7.62 6.16 2.66
C ARG A 77 6.21 6.63 2.34
N LEU A 78 5.98 7.95 2.34
CA LEU A 78 4.69 8.53 1.98
C LEU A 78 4.48 8.66 0.47
N ARG A 79 5.54 8.45 -0.33
CA ARG A 79 5.44 8.54 -1.79
C ARG A 79 4.60 7.37 -2.32
N PRO A 80 3.61 7.63 -3.19
CA PRO A 80 2.86 6.55 -3.82
C PRO A 80 3.82 5.66 -4.61
N ARG A 81 3.66 4.34 -4.47
CA ARG A 81 4.46 3.37 -5.21
C ARG A 81 4.24 3.58 -6.71
N LYS A 82 5.31 3.85 -7.46
CA LYS A 82 5.25 3.86 -8.93
C LYS A 82 4.87 2.47 -9.41
N LYS A 83 3.69 2.35 -10.03
CA LYS A 83 3.30 1.13 -10.74
C LYS A 83 4.17 1.01 -11.99
N LYS A 84 4.58 -0.20 -12.32
CA LYS A 84 5.24 -0.45 -13.61
C LYS A 84 4.24 -0.10 -14.74
N PRO A 85 4.69 0.54 -15.83
CA PRO A 85 3.83 0.74 -16.98
C PRO A 85 3.36 -0.62 -17.50
N ILE A 86 2.10 -0.67 -17.95
CA ILE A 86 1.53 -1.86 -18.56
C ILE A 86 1.96 -1.87 -20.03
N ASP A 87 2.41 -3.02 -20.52
CA ASP A 87 2.74 -3.21 -21.93
C ASP A 87 1.49 -3.71 -22.68
N ASP A 88 0.73 -2.76 -23.23
CA ASP A 88 -0.54 -3.04 -23.90
C ASP A 88 -0.37 -3.94 -25.13
N LYS A 89 0.77 -3.84 -25.83
CA LYS A 89 1.06 -4.66 -27.01
C LYS A 89 1.28 -6.12 -26.62
N ALA A 90 2.09 -6.37 -25.58
CA ALA A 90 2.32 -7.72 -25.11
C ALA A 90 1.02 -8.39 -24.63
N ILE A 91 0.11 -7.62 -24.01
CA ILE A 91 -1.21 -8.11 -23.61
C ILE A 91 -2.05 -8.45 -24.85
N ALA A 92 -2.16 -7.54 -25.82
CA ALA A 92 -2.91 -7.76 -27.05
C ALA A 92 -2.41 -9.00 -27.80
N ASP A 93 -1.10 -9.11 -28.01
CA ASP A 93 -0.47 -10.25 -28.68
C ASP A 93 -0.76 -11.58 -27.95
N THR A 94 -0.76 -11.56 -26.62
CA THR A 94 -1.05 -12.73 -25.80
C THR A 94 -2.52 -13.15 -25.94
N VAL A 95 -3.43 -12.18 -25.94
CA VAL A 95 -4.87 -12.40 -26.15
C VAL A 95 -5.11 -12.96 -27.55
N ASP A 96 -4.54 -12.36 -28.59
CA ASP A 96 -4.70 -12.79 -29.98
C ASP A 96 -4.18 -14.21 -30.20
N LYS A 97 -3.02 -14.54 -29.62
CA LYS A 97 -2.48 -15.91 -29.63
C LYS A 97 -3.43 -16.89 -28.94
N ALA A 98 -4.01 -16.52 -27.80
CA ALA A 98 -4.94 -17.37 -27.07
C ALA A 98 -6.24 -17.60 -27.87
N VAL A 99 -6.78 -16.56 -28.50
CA VAL A 99 -7.95 -16.65 -29.37
C VAL A 99 -7.67 -17.54 -30.57
N ALA A 100 -6.51 -17.38 -31.22
CA ALA A 100 -6.11 -18.21 -32.35
C ALA A 100 -5.96 -19.70 -31.98
N LYS A 101 -5.42 -20.01 -30.80
CA LYS A 101 -5.36 -21.40 -30.29
C LYS A 101 -6.75 -21.96 -30.02
N PHE A 102 -7.62 -21.18 -29.38
CA PHE A 102 -9.00 -21.57 -29.11
C PHE A 102 -9.77 -21.88 -30.39
N ASN A 103 -9.65 -21.01 -31.40
CA ASN A 103 -10.32 -21.18 -32.70
C ASN A 103 -9.77 -22.38 -33.49
N ARG A 104 -8.49 -22.73 -33.31
CA ARG A 104 -7.88 -23.95 -33.86
C ARG A 104 -8.33 -25.24 -33.17
N GLY A 105 -9.12 -25.14 -32.10
CA GLY A 105 -9.60 -26.31 -31.36
C GLY A 105 -8.57 -26.91 -30.39
N GLU A 106 -7.42 -26.25 -30.19
CA GLU A 106 -6.45 -26.61 -29.16
C GLU A 106 -7.02 -26.26 -27.78
N ARG A 107 -7.83 -27.16 -27.25
CA ARG A 107 -8.38 -27.08 -25.88
C ARG A 107 -7.52 -27.95 -24.99
N VAL A 108 -7.10 -27.43 -23.84
CA VAL A 108 -6.52 -28.27 -22.80
C VAL A 108 -7.63 -29.20 -22.31
N SER A 109 -7.58 -30.47 -22.72
CA SER A 109 -8.31 -31.54 -22.04
C SER A 109 -7.73 -31.63 -20.64
N ARG A 110 -8.59 -31.46 -19.64
CA ARG A 110 -8.23 -31.68 -18.24
C ARG A 110 -8.32 -33.17 -17.91
#